data_AF-A0A6S7J125-F1
#
_entry.id   AF-A0A6S7J125-F1
#
_cell.length_a   1.000
_cell.length_b   1.000
_cell.length_c   1.000
_cell.angle_alpha   90.00
_cell.angle_beta   90.00
_cell.angle_gamma   90.00
#
_symmetry.space_group_name_H-M   'P 1'
#
loop_
_entity.id
_entity.type
_entity.pdbx_description
1 polymer ?
#
loop_
_entity_poly.entity_id
_entity_poly.type
_entity_poly.pdbx_seq_one_letter_code
_entity_poly.pdbx_strand_id
1 'polypeptide(L)'
;MGNDTSLPLAQVPPGFSTMCISLHHTDSITVLHHDTGALSTIRQAIVDNWPDGIQREMAICGSGWMFKVKGTPFFTSSSSSSSQARQIIAVILQNLYSIGWKIVISCDLARFDADKSSMFLKRSPSNFSSVHPFVCVGLTRSDELQIINLPSQLIEPLKQVVYQFWTKGIQNESYENGVLEIKMAGKPLFATDLQSVMVKVLLQNIIATLHRFQYVYTVNVNLKSTADSLYFRYDPNVPVNGAAQFCTISLNRTDRLQVICAPEAIVNMIRGVIQTVWSHGKIQEEKDHHGSWEFRISGNPWHSWKEESVMARYLILKILEAMLEQGWHNIAAIDISRRATEKSVLIFQQREPRRCPIMCLGLTDAEKFLLINMPTQLVDLFKQILLSRWPKGIREESVMNLSFGSVRQFMLKGWPWNGGLSNDAYHIRSFLCNIIEAFAGQGWRVLIAGDVSAKYIDQDKGSDHTDVHSFWFIYEPNTTQQPTAPNGEKS
;
A
#
# COMPACT_ATOMS: atom_id res chain seq x y z
N MET A 1 7.66 -1.55 32.71
CA MET A 1 6.61 -0.54 32.55
C MET A 1 7.06 0.72 33.28
N GLY A 2 7.77 1.61 32.58
CA GLY A 2 8.17 2.91 33.10
C GLY A 2 7.18 3.96 32.61
N ASN A 3 6.83 4.91 33.48
CA ASN A 3 6.04 6.11 33.17
C ASN A 3 6.79 7.00 32.16
N ASP A 4 6.86 6.61 30.89
CA ASP A 4 7.03 7.57 29.80
C ASP A 4 5.70 8.34 29.74
N THR A 5 5.67 9.52 30.34
CA THR A 5 4.63 10.50 30.10
C THR A 5 4.49 10.65 28.59
N SER A 6 3.31 10.34 28.05
CA SER A 6 3.06 10.35 26.61
C SER A 6 3.25 11.78 26.09
N LEU A 7 4.43 12.06 25.51
CA LEU A 7 4.71 13.33 24.84
C LEU A 7 3.60 13.61 23.81
N PRO A 8 2.90 14.75 23.92
CA PRO A 8 1.82 15.07 23.00
C PRO A 8 2.38 15.26 21.59
N LEU A 9 1.56 14.93 20.59
CA LEU A 9 1.83 15.28 19.21
C LEU A 9 1.87 16.79 19.08
N ALA A 10 2.87 17.28 18.34
CA ALA A 10 2.94 18.69 18.00
C ALA A 10 1.71 19.06 17.14
N GLN A 11 1.06 20.19 17.48
CA GLN A 11 -0.10 20.68 16.74
C GLN A 11 0.25 20.92 15.27
N VAL A 12 -0.67 20.56 14.38
CA VAL A 12 -0.55 20.82 12.95
C VAL A 12 -1.04 22.23 12.62
N PRO A 13 -0.51 22.88 11.57
CA PRO A 13 -0.93 24.22 11.20
C PRO A 13 -2.41 24.27 10.78
N PRO A 14 -3.06 25.44 10.85
CA PRO A 14 -4.39 25.63 10.28
C PRO A 14 -4.43 25.22 8.79
N GLY A 15 -5.50 24.54 8.39
CA GLY A 15 -5.65 24.04 7.02
C GLY A 15 -4.88 22.75 6.71
N PHE A 16 -4.24 22.12 7.71
CA PHE A 16 -3.65 20.79 7.54
C PHE A 16 -4.71 19.79 7.04
N SER A 17 -4.38 19.09 5.96
CA SER A 17 -5.38 18.36 5.19
C SER A 17 -5.10 16.86 5.13
N THR A 18 -4.13 16.37 5.91
CA THR A 18 -3.70 14.97 5.90
C THR A 18 -4.05 14.29 7.23
N MET A 19 -4.73 13.15 7.17
CA MET A 19 -5.14 12.35 8.34
C MET A 19 -4.53 10.95 8.24
N CYS A 20 -4.27 10.31 9.38
CA CYS A 20 -3.87 8.90 9.43
C CYS A 20 -4.89 8.09 10.23
N ILE A 21 -5.31 6.94 9.69
CA ILE A 21 -6.09 5.92 10.39
C ILE A 21 -5.22 4.68 10.49
N SER A 22 -5.04 4.11 11.67
CA SER A 22 -4.20 2.92 11.86
C SER A 22 -4.91 1.86 12.67
N LEU A 23 -4.72 0.61 12.26
CA LEU A 23 -5.31 -0.56 12.89
C LEU A 23 -4.26 -1.22 13.78
N HIS A 24 -4.63 -1.50 15.04
CA HIS A 24 -3.71 -1.94 16.09
C HIS A 24 -4.23 -3.18 16.82
N HIS A 25 -3.27 -4.04 17.16
CA HIS A 25 -3.44 -5.28 17.88
C HIS A 25 -4.58 -6.10 17.28
N THR A 26 -5.60 -6.40 18.10
CA THR A 26 -6.76 -7.19 17.72
C THR A 26 -8.03 -6.36 17.59
N ASP A 27 -8.05 -5.12 18.10
CA ASP A 27 -9.31 -4.43 18.38
C ASP A 27 -9.26 -2.89 18.41
N SER A 28 -8.12 -2.26 18.09
CA SER A 28 -7.98 -0.81 18.22
C SER A 28 -7.85 -0.14 16.86
N ILE A 29 -8.54 1.00 16.69
CA ILE A 29 -8.39 1.92 15.57
C ILE A 29 -7.91 3.25 16.14
N THR A 30 -6.77 3.76 15.67
CA THR A 30 -6.30 5.10 16.01
C THR A 30 -6.46 6.05 14.84
N VAL A 31 -6.72 7.31 15.15
CA VAL A 31 -6.89 8.37 14.16
C VAL A 31 -6.07 9.57 14.60
N LEU A 32 -5.17 10.04 13.73
CA LEU A 32 -4.33 11.21 13.97
C LEU A 32 -4.68 12.34 13.00
N HIS A 33 -4.61 13.59 13.47
CA HIS A 33 -4.89 14.79 12.68
C HIS A 33 -6.30 14.81 12.06
N HIS A 34 -7.28 14.33 12.83
CA HIS A 34 -8.68 14.29 12.42
C HIS A 34 -9.39 15.63 12.64
N ASP A 35 -10.49 15.85 11.91
CA ASP A 35 -11.51 16.81 12.28
C ASP A 35 -12.67 16.12 13.04
N THR A 36 -13.58 16.91 13.62
CA THR A 36 -14.73 16.40 14.38
C THR A 36 -15.71 15.61 13.52
N GLY A 37 -15.83 15.95 12.22
CA GLY A 37 -16.67 15.26 11.26
C GLY A 37 -16.16 13.86 10.93
N ALA A 38 -14.84 13.72 10.72
CA ALA A 38 -14.16 12.46 10.47
C ALA A 38 -14.30 11.50 11.64
N LEU A 39 -14.07 11.96 12.88
CA LEU A 39 -14.26 11.11 14.06
C LEU A 39 -15.70 10.66 14.23
N SER A 40 -16.66 11.56 14.06
CA SER A 40 -18.09 11.22 14.17
C SER A 40 -18.50 10.21 13.12
N THR A 41 -17.96 10.35 11.90
CA THR A 41 -18.17 9.43 10.80
C THR A 41 -17.62 8.03 11.08
N ILE A 42 -16.39 7.94 11.59
CA ILE A 42 -15.77 6.67 11.96
C ILE A 42 -16.53 6.01 13.10
N ARG A 43 -16.91 6.77 14.13
CA ARG A 43 -17.70 6.29 15.26
C ARG A 43 -19.01 5.66 14.80
N GLN A 44 -19.76 6.39 13.96
CA GLN A 44 -21.05 5.93 13.46
C GLN A 44 -20.89 4.66 12.60
N ALA A 45 -19.88 4.61 11.74
CA ALA A 45 -19.59 3.42 10.94
C ALA A 45 -19.35 2.18 11.79
N ILE A 46 -18.59 2.30 12.89
CA ILE A 46 -18.35 1.20 13.83
C ILE A 46 -19.63 0.80 14.56
N VAL A 47 -20.39 1.76 15.10
CA VAL A 47 -21.63 1.49 15.84
C VAL A 47 -22.67 0.78 14.98
N ASP A 48 -22.81 1.17 13.71
CA ASP A 48 -23.83 0.63 12.82
C ASP A 48 -23.46 -0.72 12.22
N ASN A 49 -22.16 -1.03 12.12
CA ASN A 49 -21.67 -2.21 11.35
C ASN A 49 -20.86 -3.20 12.19
N TRP A 50 -20.62 -2.91 13.48
CA TRP A 50 -20.05 -3.86 14.42
C TRP A 50 -21.08 -4.22 15.49
N PRO A 51 -21.57 -5.47 15.55
CA PRO A 51 -22.64 -5.84 16.48
C PRO A 51 -22.32 -5.56 17.95
N ASP A 52 -21.07 -5.70 18.35
CA ASP A 52 -20.62 -5.46 19.72
C ASP A 52 -20.31 -3.98 20.01
N GLY A 53 -20.30 -3.13 18.99
CA GLY A 53 -20.02 -1.70 19.09
C GLY A 53 -18.63 -1.35 19.63
N ILE A 54 -18.53 -0.15 20.19
CA ILE A 54 -17.28 0.41 20.73
C ILE A 54 -17.19 0.09 22.23
N GLN A 55 -16.09 -0.52 22.65
CA GLN A 55 -15.81 -0.77 24.07
C GLN A 55 -15.37 0.51 24.79
N ARG A 56 -14.50 1.30 24.16
CA ARG A 56 -13.95 2.52 24.76
C ARG A 56 -13.44 3.49 23.70
N GLU A 57 -13.57 4.77 23.98
CA GLU A 57 -12.92 5.85 23.23
C GLU A 57 -12.05 6.69 24.14
N MET A 58 -10.92 7.16 23.62
CA MET A 58 -10.04 8.07 24.36
C MET A 58 -9.12 8.87 23.45
N ALA A 59 -8.77 10.07 23.91
CA ALA A 59 -7.69 10.84 23.32
C ALA A 59 -6.34 10.14 23.57
N ILE A 60 -5.44 10.23 22.59
CA ILE A 60 -4.07 9.73 22.66
C ILE A 60 -3.11 10.85 22.20
N CYS A 61 -2.00 11.00 22.92
CA CYS A 61 -0.92 11.95 22.60
C CYS A 61 -1.42 13.34 22.15
N GLY A 62 -2.30 13.98 22.93
CA GLY A 62 -2.78 15.34 22.68
C GLY A 62 -3.96 15.43 21.71
N SER A 63 -3.74 15.19 20.41
CA SER A 63 -4.75 15.39 19.35
C SER A 63 -5.09 14.13 18.54
N GLY A 64 -4.54 12.98 18.91
CA GLY A 64 -4.97 11.70 18.36
C GLY A 64 -6.18 11.15 19.11
N TRP A 65 -6.90 10.24 18.46
CA TRP A 65 -8.04 9.55 19.05
C TRP A 65 -7.91 8.05 18.86
N MET A 66 -8.41 7.26 19.82
CA MET A 66 -8.46 5.82 19.72
C MET A 66 -9.88 5.32 19.97
N PHE A 67 -10.35 4.47 19.07
CA PHE A 67 -11.51 3.60 19.25
C PHE A 67 -11.02 2.20 19.60
N LYS A 68 -11.35 1.72 20.79
CA LYS A 68 -11.22 0.30 21.14
C LYS A 68 -12.56 -0.36 20.83
N VAL A 69 -12.61 -1.15 19.79
CA VAL A 69 -13.78 -1.90 19.34
C VAL A 69 -13.96 -3.10 20.26
N LYS A 70 -15.20 -3.44 20.63
CA LYS A 70 -15.43 -4.58 21.54
C LYS A 70 -15.21 -5.91 20.80
N GLY A 71 -14.47 -6.85 21.39
CA GLY A 71 -14.12 -8.11 20.75
C GLY A 71 -12.75 -8.07 20.05
N THR A 72 -12.56 -8.81 18.96
CA THR A 72 -11.26 -8.94 18.27
C THR A 72 -11.38 -8.87 16.73
N PRO A 73 -11.91 -7.77 16.15
CA PRO A 73 -12.15 -7.64 14.70
C PRO A 73 -10.88 -7.84 13.85
N PHE A 74 -9.70 -7.50 14.36
CA PHE A 74 -8.42 -7.52 13.65
C PHE A 74 -7.56 -8.74 13.99
N PHE A 75 -8.17 -9.79 14.56
CA PHE A 75 -7.50 -11.06 14.83
C PHE A 75 -8.01 -12.17 13.91
N THR A 76 -7.28 -13.29 13.90
CA THR A 76 -7.75 -14.52 13.23
C THR A 76 -8.99 -15.07 13.96
N SER A 77 -10.15 -14.79 13.37
CA SER A 77 -11.48 -15.14 13.88
C SER A 77 -12.29 -15.95 12.85
N SER A 78 -13.53 -16.30 13.20
CA SER A 78 -14.49 -16.96 12.29
C SER A 78 -14.69 -16.17 10.98
N SER A 79 -15.22 -16.84 9.94
CA SER A 79 -15.54 -16.20 8.65
C SER A 79 -16.51 -15.03 8.82
N SER A 80 -17.52 -15.17 9.68
CA SER A 80 -18.50 -14.12 10.00
C SER A 80 -17.88 -12.87 10.64
N SER A 81 -16.97 -13.04 11.60
CA SER A 81 -16.24 -11.93 12.20
C SER A 81 -15.28 -11.28 11.19
N SER A 82 -14.73 -12.08 10.26
CA SER A 82 -13.90 -11.58 9.16
C SER A 82 -14.65 -10.68 8.18
N SER A 83 -15.86 -11.05 7.79
CA SER A 83 -16.67 -10.27 6.85
C SER A 83 -17.14 -8.98 7.51
N GLN A 84 -17.54 -9.03 8.78
CA GLN A 84 -17.92 -7.84 9.55
C GLN A 84 -16.75 -6.85 9.73
N ALA A 85 -15.54 -7.35 10.02
CA ALA A 85 -14.36 -6.49 10.13
C ALA A 85 -14.06 -5.77 8.80
N ARG A 86 -14.16 -6.48 7.66
CA ARG A 86 -14.04 -5.87 6.33
C ARG A 86 -15.17 -4.88 6.04
N GLN A 87 -16.39 -5.19 6.48
CA GLN A 87 -17.55 -4.31 6.30
C GLN A 87 -17.37 -2.99 7.04
N ILE A 88 -16.89 -2.99 8.28
CA ILE A 88 -16.61 -1.75 9.03
C ILE A 88 -15.61 -0.89 8.26
N ILE A 89 -14.52 -1.48 7.74
CA ILE A 89 -13.52 -0.73 6.99
C ILE A 89 -14.13 -0.20 5.69
N ALA A 90 -14.89 -1.00 4.95
CA ALA A 90 -15.58 -0.54 3.74
C ALA A 90 -16.48 0.67 4.02
N VAL A 91 -17.26 0.64 5.11
CA VAL A 91 -18.16 1.74 5.50
C VAL A 91 -17.39 2.95 6.03
N ILE A 92 -16.31 2.77 6.80
CA ILE A 92 -15.43 3.87 7.19
C ILE A 92 -14.88 4.59 5.96
N LEU A 93 -14.34 3.84 4.99
CA LEU A 93 -13.78 4.42 3.77
C LEU A 93 -14.85 5.11 2.93
N GLN A 94 -16.03 4.49 2.78
CA GLN A 94 -17.17 5.06 2.07
C GLN A 94 -17.63 6.39 2.69
N ASN A 95 -17.87 6.40 4.00
CA ASN A 95 -18.42 7.57 4.66
C ASN A 95 -17.40 8.70 4.72
N LEU A 96 -16.12 8.41 4.99
CA LEU A 96 -15.04 9.40 4.91
C LEU A 96 -14.91 9.98 3.51
N TYR A 97 -14.99 9.14 2.47
CA TYR A 97 -15.01 9.61 1.10
C TYR A 97 -16.19 10.55 0.83
N SER A 98 -17.39 10.24 1.32
CA SER A 98 -18.57 11.10 1.13
C SER A 98 -18.40 12.52 1.67
N ILE A 99 -17.66 12.68 2.77
CA ILE A 99 -17.35 13.98 3.39
C ILE A 99 -16.01 14.57 2.93
N GLY A 100 -15.46 14.07 1.81
CA GLY A 100 -14.31 14.64 1.14
C GLY A 100 -12.94 14.13 1.58
N TRP A 101 -12.84 13.05 2.37
CA TRP A 101 -11.54 12.43 2.67
C TRP A 101 -11.18 11.36 1.63
N LYS A 102 -10.11 11.59 0.86
CA LYS A 102 -9.62 10.65 -0.14
C LYS A 102 -8.45 9.84 0.41
N ILE A 103 -8.45 8.53 0.18
CA ILE A 103 -7.30 7.69 0.49
C ILE A 103 -6.13 8.10 -0.42
N VAL A 104 -4.97 8.30 0.19
CA VAL A 104 -3.70 8.54 -0.51
C VAL A 104 -2.96 7.23 -0.67
N ILE A 105 -2.77 6.50 0.42
CA ILE A 105 -2.02 5.24 0.43
C ILE A 105 -2.33 4.44 1.70
N SER A 106 -2.05 3.13 1.66
CA SER A 106 -1.98 2.25 2.82
C SER A 106 -0.60 1.61 2.90
N CYS A 107 -0.12 1.36 4.12
CA CYS A 107 1.18 0.75 4.34
C CYS A 107 1.27 0.07 5.70
N ASP A 108 2.19 -0.88 5.82
CA ASP A 108 2.52 -1.52 7.08
C ASP A 108 3.79 -0.87 7.67
N LEU A 109 3.65 -0.29 8.86
CA LEU A 109 4.68 0.53 9.53
C LEU A 109 5.23 -0.11 10.82
N ALA A 110 4.78 -1.32 11.15
CA ALA A 110 5.25 -2.04 12.31
C ALA A 110 6.03 -3.28 11.90
N ARG A 111 7.16 -3.48 12.57
CA ARG A 111 8.00 -4.68 12.44
C ARG A 111 7.43 -5.88 13.17
N PHE A 112 6.64 -5.63 14.22
CA PHE A 112 6.02 -6.65 15.04
C PHE A 112 4.52 -6.70 14.74
N ASP A 113 3.89 -7.84 15.00
CA ASP A 113 2.45 -8.10 14.78
C ASP A 113 1.51 -7.28 15.70
N ALA A 114 2.02 -6.20 16.28
CA ALA A 114 1.27 -5.25 17.07
C ALA A 114 0.43 -4.30 16.21
N ASP A 115 0.83 -4.00 14.97
CA ASP A 115 0.00 -3.21 14.04
C ASP A 115 -0.43 -4.01 12.84
N LYS A 116 -1.49 -3.52 12.22
CA LYS A 116 -1.97 -3.92 10.91
C LYS A 116 -1.72 -2.74 9.96
N SER A 117 -2.55 -2.50 8.95
CA SER A 117 -2.31 -1.37 8.05
C SER A 117 -2.54 0.01 8.66
N SER A 118 -1.74 0.96 8.18
CA SER A 118 -1.88 2.40 8.41
C SER A 118 -2.28 3.07 7.09
N MET A 119 -3.44 3.72 7.08
CA MET A 119 -4.00 4.41 5.92
C MET A 119 -3.83 5.92 6.09
N PHE A 120 -3.29 6.57 5.05
CA PHE A 120 -3.17 8.03 4.99
C PHE A 120 -4.24 8.57 4.04
N LEU A 121 -4.95 9.59 4.49
CA LEU A 121 -6.02 10.25 3.75
C LEU A 121 -5.74 11.73 3.60
N LYS A 122 -6.17 12.32 2.50
CA LYS A 122 -6.06 13.76 2.22
C LYS A 122 -7.44 14.37 1.96
N ARG A 123 -7.69 15.55 2.52
CA ARG A 123 -8.92 16.29 2.32
C ARG A 123 -9.01 16.80 0.89
N SER A 124 -10.12 16.50 0.25
CA SER A 124 -10.57 17.04 -1.02
C SER A 124 -11.42 18.28 -0.74
N PRO A 125 -11.32 19.34 -1.57
CA PRO A 125 -12.18 20.52 -1.45
C PRO A 125 -13.65 20.21 -1.74
N SER A 126 -13.92 19.10 -2.44
CA SER A 126 -15.27 18.66 -2.79
C SER A 126 -15.69 17.45 -1.96
N ASN A 127 -16.92 17.50 -1.45
CA ASN A 127 -17.64 16.34 -0.93
C ASN A 127 -18.19 15.50 -2.09
N PHE A 128 -18.50 14.23 -1.82
CA PHE A 128 -19.00 13.28 -2.82
C PHE A 128 -20.37 12.79 -2.37
N SER A 129 -21.45 13.30 -2.97
CA SER A 129 -22.83 13.01 -2.52
C SER A 129 -23.36 11.67 -3.00
N SER A 130 -22.83 11.15 -4.12
CA SER A 130 -23.23 9.86 -4.70
C SER A 130 -22.10 8.84 -4.50
N VAL A 131 -22.04 8.26 -3.29
CA VAL A 131 -21.03 7.24 -2.97
C VAL A 131 -21.69 5.87 -2.91
N HIS A 132 -21.22 4.96 -3.75
CA HIS A 132 -21.60 3.56 -3.68
C HIS A 132 -20.78 2.82 -2.62
N PRO A 133 -21.31 1.73 -2.03
CA PRO A 133 -20.53 0.86 -1.17
C PRO A 133 -19.22 0.42 -1.82
N PHE A 134 -18.14 0.43 -1.04
CA PHE A 134 -16.87 -0.11 -1.48
C PHE A 134 -16.99 -1.63 -1.56
N VAL A 135 -16.69 -2.18 -2.74
CA VAL A 135 -16.53 -3.64 -2.90
C VAL A 135 -15.21 -4.00 -2.24
N CYS A 136 -15.20 -5.06 -1.44
CA CYS A 136 -13.96 -5.59 -0.87
C CYS A 136 -13.77 -7.05 -1.26
N VAL A 137 -12.60 -7.37 -1.80
CA VAL A 137 -12.15 -8.73 -2.12
C VAL A 137 -11.11 -9.12 -1.07
N GLY A 138 -11.49 -9.99 -0.14
CA GLY A 138 -10.65 -10.44 0.96
C GLY A 138 -10.05 -11.82 0.72
N LEU A 139 -8.74 -11.94 0.89
CA LEU A 139 -8.03 -13.22 0.89
C LEU A 139 -8.13 -13.87 2.28
N THR A 140 -8.81 -15.00 2.38
CA THR A 140 -9.09 -15.67 3.67
C THR A 140 -8.59 -17.11 3.65
N ARG A 141 -8.13 -17.59 4.80
CA ARG A 141 -7.53 -18.93 4.97
C ARG A 141 -6.44 -19.19 3.92
N SER A 142 -6.34 -20.40 3.39
CA SER A 142 -5.35 -20.79 2.38
C SER A 142 -5.92 -20.78 0.95
N ASP A 143 -7.23 -20.61 0.83
CA ASP A 143 -8.01 -21.16 -0.28
C ASP A 143 -9.36 -20.47 -0.49
N GLU A 144 -9.62 -19.33 0.15
CA GLU A 144 -10.95 -18.72 0.15
C GLU A 144 -10.90 -17.24 -0.24
N LEU A 145 -11.76 -16.84 -1.17
CA LEU A 145 -12.10 -15.44 -1.42
C LEU A 145 -13.37 -15.12 -0.64
N GLN A 146 -13.34 -14.06 0.15
CA GLN A 146 -14.52 -13.51 0.80
C GLN A 146 -14.76 -12.11 0.25
N ILE A 147 -15.86 -11.94 -0.49
CA ILE A 147 -16.18 -10.71 -1.19
C ILE A 147 -17.44 -10.09 -0.58
N ILE A 148 -17.35 -8.83 -0.17
CA ILE A 148 -18.46 -8.07 0.44
C ILE A 148 -18.87 -6.90 -0.44
N ASN A 149 -20.14 -6.49 -0.32
CA ASN A 149 -20.77 -5.40 -1.08
C ASN A 149 -20.72 -5.59 -2.60
N LEU A 150 -20.54 -6.82 -3.08
CA LEU A 150 -20.49 -7.12 -4.50
C LEU A 150 -21.91 -7.00 -5.10
N PRO A 151 -22.12 -6.16 -6.13
CA PRO A 151 -23.37 -6.15 -6.86
C PRO A 151 -23.68 -7.52 -7.46
N SER A 152 -24.93 -7.96 -7.37
CA SER A 152 -25.34 -9.32 -7.75
C SER A 152 -24.98 -9.67 -9.20
N GLN A 153 -25.02 -8.70 -10.11
CA GLN A 153 -24.64 -8.88 -11.51
C GLN A 153 -23.16 -9.20 -11.72
N LEU A 154 -22.29 -8.98 -10.71
CA LEU A 154 -20.85 -9.26 -10.77
C LEU A 154 -20.46 -10.62 -10.18
N ILE A 155 -21.39 -11.31 -9.51
CA ILE A 155 -21.13 -12.63 -8.91
C ILE A 155 -20.67 -13.62 -9.98
N GLU A 156 -21.47 -13.78 -11.04
CA GLU A 156 -21.15 -14.75 -12.09
C GLU A 156 -19.90 -14.37 -12.91
N PRO A 157 -19.69 -13.11 -13.34
CA PRO A 157 -18.43 -12.69 -13.95
C PRO A 157 -17.19 -13.01 -13.11
N LEU A 158 -17.22 -12.78 -11.80
CA LEU A 158 -16.07 -13.10 -10.94
C LEU A 158 -15.87 -14.61 -10.76
N LYS A 159 -16.95 -15.40 -10.72
CA LYS A 159 -16.82 -16.87 -10.71
C LYS A 159 -16.17 -17.39 -11.98
N GLN A 160 -16.55 -16.86 -13.14
CA GLN A 160 -15.94 -17.24 -14.43
C GLN A 160 -14.45 -16.94 -14.46
N VAL A 161 -14.03 -15.81 -13.87
CA VAL A 161 -12.60 -15.49 -13.68
C VAL A 161 -11.89 -16.57 -12.84
N VAL A 162 -12.51 -17.05 -11.76
CA VAL A 162 -11.91 -18.14 -10.95
C VAL A 162 -11.79 -19.43 -11.78
N TYR A 163 -12.84 -19.84 -12.48
CA TYR A 163 -12.78 -21.04 -13.33
C TYR A 163 -11.75 -20.94 -14.45
N GLN A 164 -11.58 -19.75 -15.03
CA GLN A 164 -10.65 -19.52 -16.13
C GLN A 164 -9.18 -19.51 -15.68
N PHE A 165 -8.88 -18.87 -14.56
CA PHE A 165 -7.49 -18.60 -14.14
C PHE A 165 -7.01 -19.46 -12.97
N TRP A 166 -7.88 -20.25 -12.35
CA TRP A 166 -7.53 -21.25 -11.36
C TRP A 166 -7.96 -22.65 -11.85
N THR A 167 -7.03 -23.41 -12.42
CA THR A 167 -7.30 -24.70 -13.08
C THR A 167 -7.92 -25.76 -12.17
N LYS A 168 -7.77 -25.65 -10.84
CA LYS A 168 -8.43 -26.56 -9.89
C LYS A 168 -9.90 -26.18 -9.64
N GLY A 169 -10.32 -25.00 -10.04
CA GLY A 169 -11.69 -24.52 -9.96
C GLY A 169 -12.18 -24.20 -8.54
N ILE A 170 -13.49 -24.00 -8.45
CA ILE A 170 -14.21 -23.74 -7.21
C ILE A 170 -14.58 -25.08 -6.57
N GLN A 171 -14.24 -25.25 -5.30
CA GLN A 171 -14.63 -26.40 -4.48
C GLN A 171 -16.01 -26.21 -3.86
N ASN A 172 -16.29 -25.02 -3.34
CA ASN A 172 -17.58 -24.66 -2.77
C ASN A 172 -17.80 -23.16 -2.90
N GLU A 173 -19.07 -22.74 -2.92
CA GLU A 173 -19.45 -21.33 -2.92
C GLU A 173 -20.70 -21.12 -2.07
N SER A 174 -20.82 -19.93 -1.48
CA SER A 174 -22.03 -19.49 -0.80
C SER A 174 -22.23 -17.99 -1.00
N TYR A 175 -23.48 -17.57 -1.01
CA TYR A 175 -23.85 -16.16 -0.98
C TYR A 175 -24.89 -15.94 0.11
N GLU A 176 -24.44 -15.44 1.26
CA GLU A 176 -25.28 -15.24 2.43
C GLU A 176 -25.04 -13.85 3.01
N ASN A 177 -26.10 -13.15 3.41
CA ASN A 177 -26.03 -11.83 4.05
C ASN A 177 -25.18 -10.80 3.27
N GLY A 178 -25.23 -10.85 1.93
CA GLY A 178 -24.46 -9.94 1.07
C GLY A 178 -22.97 -10.25 0.95
N VAL A 179 -22.53 -11.41 1.44
CA VAL A 179 -21.14 -11.90 1.37
C VAL A 179 -21.07 -13.07 0.40
N LEU A 180 -20.24 -12.95 -0.63
CA LEU A 180 -19.88 -14.05 -1.53
C LEU A 180 -18.62 -14.74 -1.01
N GLU A 181 -18.72 -15.99 -0.62
CA GLU A 181 -17.58 -16.84 -0.26
C GLU A 181 -17.30 -17.82 -1.40
N ILE A 182 -16.08 -17.81 -1.92
CA ILE A 182 -15.61 -18.76 -2.93
C ILE A 182 -14.44 -19.53 -2.34
N LYS A 183 -14.67 -20.80 -2.04
CA LYS A 183 -13.63 -21.75 -1.65
C LYS A 183 -13.05 -22.38 -2.91
N MET A 184 -11.81 -22.07 -3.21
CA MET A 184 -11.06 -22.63 -4.34
C MET A 184 -10.49 -24.00 -3.97
N ALA A 185 -10.47 -24.94 -4.90
CA ALA A 185 -9.84 -26.23 -4.65
C ALA A 185 -8.31 -26.08 -4.54
N GLY A 186 -7.71 -26.64 -3.47
CA GLY A 186 -6.27 -26.57 -3.22
C GLY A 186 -5.87 -25.53 -2.16
N LYS A 187 -4.68 -24.95 -2.30
CA LYS A 187 -4.15 -23.92 -1.38
C LYS A 187 -3.50 -22.76 -2.15
N PRO A 188 -4.27 -22.01 -2.95
CA PRO A 188 -3.74 -20.91 -3.77
C PRO A 188 -2.90 -19.90 -2.98
N LEU A 189 -3.30 -19.54 -1.76
CA LEU A 189 -2.63 -18.50 -0.97
C LEU A 189 -1.32 -18.97 -0.29
N PHE A 190 -0.95 -20.24 -0.49
CA PHE A 190 0.33 -20.83 -0.09
C PHE A 190 1.03 -21.52 -1.27
N ALA A 191 0.60 -21.24 -2.50
CA ALA A 191 1.10 -21.90 -3.69
C ALA A 191 2.58 -21.63 -3.97
N THR A 192 3.22 -22.57 -4.68
CA THR A 192 4.55 -22.38 -5.28
C THR A 192 4.47 -22.48 -6.80
N ASP A 193 5.51 -21.99 -7.46
CA ASP A 193 5.77 -22.20 -8.89
C ASP A 193 4.55 -21.81 -9.74
N LEU A 194 4.07 -22.70 -10.62
CA LEU A 194 2.89 -22.50 -11.47
C LEU A 194 1.67 -21.94 -10.71
N GLN A 195 1.33 -22.52 -9.55
CA GLN A 195 0.13 -22.09 -8.82
C GLN A 195 0.31 -20.67 -8.23
N SER A 196 1.54 -20.26 -7.89
CA SER A 196 1.82 -18.88 -7.44
C SER A 196 1.59 -17.89 -8.58
N VAL A 197 2.02 -18.23 -9.81
CA VAL A 197 1.75 -17.43 -11.01
C VAL A 197 0.25 -17.33 -11.26
N MET A 198 -0.46 -18.47 -11.22
CA MET A 198 -1.91 -18.51 -11.44
C MET A 198 -2.69 -17.63 -10.46
N VAL A 199 -2.31 -17.57 -9.19
CA VAL A 199 -3.00 -16.72 -8.19
C VAL A 199 -2.78 -15.24 -8.47
N LYS A 200 -1.58 -14.85 -8.91
CA LYS A 200 -1.28 -13.47 -9.31
C LYS A 200 -2.09 -13.08 -10.56
N VAL A 201 -2.16 -13.98 -11.55
CA VAL A 201 -3.01 -13.81 -12.75
C VAL A 201 -4.50 -13.73 -12.36
N LEU A 202 -4.96 -14.60 -11.46
CA LEU A 202 -6.34 -14.60 -10.96
C LEU A 202 -6.70 -13.25 -10.34
N LEU A 203 -5.88 -12.74 -9.41
CA LEU A 203 -6.14 -11.47 -8.75
C LEU A 203 -6.09 -10.27 -9.70
N GLN A 204 -5.14 -10.27 -10.64
CA GLN A 204 -5.10 -9.26 -11.70
C GLN A 204 -6.40 -9.27 -12.52
N ASN A 205 -6.94 -10.45 -12.85
CA ASN A 205 -8.18 -10.56 -13.62
C ASN A 205 -9.44 -10.24 -12.81
N ILE A 206 -9.43 -10.44 -11.49
CA ILE A 206 -10.49 -9.93 -10.60
C ILE A 206 -10.50 -8.39 -10.65
N ILE A 207 -9.33 -7.75 -10.53
CA ILE A 207 -9.19 -6.28 -10.62
C ILE A 207 -9.65 -5.79 -11.99
N ALA A 208 -9.21 -6.44 -13.09
CA ALA A 208 -9.60 -6.07 -14.44
C ALA A 208 -11.12 -6.21 -14.66
N THR A 209 -11.72 -7.26 -14.11
CA THR A 209 -13.17 -7.48 -14.18
C THR A 209 -13.93 -6.39 -13.42
N LEU A 210 -13.56 -6.11 -12.18
CA LEU A 210 -14.17 -5.03 -11.40
C LEU A 210 -14.03 -3.67 -12.11
N HIS A 211 -12.86 -3.38 -12.68
CA HIS A 211 -12.63 -2.15 -13.44
C HIS A 211 -13.55 -2.03 -14.66
N ARG A 212 -13.81 -3.13 -15.38
CA ARG A 212 -14.74 -3.15 -16.52
C ARG A 212 -16.16 -2.74 -16.12
N PHE A 213 -16.54 -3.01 -14.88
CA PHE A 213 -17.80 -2.60 -14.26
C PHE A 213 -17.66 -1.33 -13.41
N GLN A 214 -16.66 -0.49 -13.71
CA GLN A 214 -16.44 0.82 -13.11
C GLN A 214 -16.07 0.79 -11.62
N TYR A 215 -15.65 -0.37 -11.09
CA TYR A 215 -15.08 -0.48 -9.74
C TYR A 215 -13.55 -0.38 -9.82
N VAL A 216 -13.00 0.75 -9.38
CA VAL A 216 -11.57 1.03 -9.42
C VAL A 216 -10.90 0.60 -8.12
N TYR A 217 -9.76 -0.09 -8.23
CA TYR A 217 -8.90 -0.35 -7.09
C TYR A 217 -8.57 0.96 -6.38
N THR A 218 -8.73 1.00 -5.06
CA THR A 218 -8.51 2.20 -4.26
C THR A 218 -7.46 2.00 -3.19
N VAL A 219 -7.52 0.89 -2.44
CA VAL A 219 -6.59 0.62 -1.35
C VAL A 219 -6.57 -0.86 -0.97
N ASN A 220 -5.44 -1.33 -0.46
CA ASN A 220 -5.27 -2.61 0.22
C ASN A 220 -5.15 -2.39 1.72
N VAL A 221 -5.84 -3.21 2.51
CA VAL A 221 -5.78 -3.15 3.98
C VAL A 221 -5.51 -4.55 4.51
N ASN A 222 -4.36 -4.69 5.16
CA ASN A 222 -4.04 -5.84 5.98
C ASN A 222 -4.82 -5.71 7.30
N LEU A 223 -5.75 -6.62 7.54
CA LEU A 223 -6.57 -6.63 8.76
C LEU A 223 -6.09 -7.64 9.80
N LYS A 224 -5.34 -8.66 9.37
CA LYS A 224 -5.06 -9.86 10.16
C LYS A 224 -3.61 -10.35 10.03
N SER A 225 -2.69 -9.47 9.61
CA SER A 225 -1.26 -9.76 9.39
C SER A 225 -0.99 -10.95 8.49
N THR A 226 -1.82 -11.14 7.47
CA THR A 226 -1.71 -12.32 6.60
C THR A 226 -1.65 -11.92 5.15
N ALA A 227 -2.79 -11.53 4.60
CA ALA A 227 -2.91 -11.08 3.23
C ALA A 227 -3.85 -9.88 3.18
N ASP A 228 -3.65 -9.06 2.18
CA ASP A 228 -4.44 -7.86 2.01
C ASP A 228 -5.89 -8.16 1.65
N SER A 229 -6.78 -7.30 2.14
CA SER A 229 -8.12 -7.15 1.61
C SER A 229 -8.13 -5.95 0.67
N LEU A 230 -8.56 -6.18 -0.57
CA LEU A 230 -8.53 -5.18 -1.65
C LEU A 230 -9.86 -4.44 -1.71
N TYR A 231 -9.86 -3.12 -1.65
CA TYR A 231 -11.07 -2.29 -1.66
C TYR A 231 -11.18 -1.50 -2.96
N PHE A 232 -12.40 -1.48 -3.50
CA PHE A 232 -12.72 -0.90 -4.80
C PHE A 232 -13.87 0.10 -4.68
N ARG A 233 -13.66 1.30 -5.22
CA ARG A 233 -14.65 2.36 -5.29
C ARG A 233 -15.35 2.32 -6.64
N TYR A 234 -16.65 2.57 -6.68
CA TYR A 234 -17.34 2.85 -7.93
C TYR A 234 -16.95 4.23 -8.48
N ASP A 235 -16.55 4.29 -9.74
CA ASP A 235 -16.22 5.52 -10.46
C ASP A 235 -16.94 5.58 -11.82
N PRO A 236 -18.03 6.37 -11.93
CA PRO A 236 -18.81 6.45 -13.16
C PRO A 236 -18.03 7.07 -14.33
N ASN A 237 -16.88 7.71 -14.08
CA ASN A 237 -16.04 8.29 -15.12
C ASN A 237 -15.17 7.26 -15.83
N VAL A 238 -15.08 6.04 -15.30
CA VAL A 238 -14.41 4.94 -15.99
C VAL A 238 -15.26 4.51 -17.18
N PRO A 239 -14.71 4.46 -18.40
CA PRO A 239 -15.45 4.00 -19.57
C PRO A 239 -15.95 2.57 -19.38
N VAL A 240 -17.26 2.38 -19.52
CA VAL A 240 -17.89 1.05 -19.45
C VAL A 240 -17.35 0.19 -20.59
N ASN A 241 -16.97 -1.06 -20.29
CA ASN A 241 -16.37 -2.00 -21.25
C ASN A 241 -15.05 -1.55 -21.88
N GLY A 242 -14.38 -0.51 -21.37
CA GLY A 242 -13.03 -0.18 -21.78
C GLY A 242 -12.07 -1.32 -21.47
N ALA A 243 -11.36 -1.83 -22.48
CA ALA A 243 -10.36 -2.89 -22.31
C ALA A 243 -9.08 -2.32 -21.69
N ALA A 244 -9.11 -2.00 -20.40
CA ALA A 244 -7.91 -1.69 -19.66
C ALA A 244 -7.00 -2.92 -19.60
N GLN A 245 -5.76 -2.79 -20.05
CA GLN A 245 -4.77 -3.84 -19.94
C GLN A 245 -4.06 -3.75 -18.59
N PHE A 246 -3.71 -4.90 -18.04
CA PHE A 246 -3.01 -5.01 -16.77
C PHE A 246 -1.82 -5.95 -16.90
N CYS A 247 -0.76 -5.64 -16.18
CA CYS A 247 0.37 -6.55 -16.00
C CYS A 247 0.86 -6.48 -14.55
N THR A 248 1.63 -7.48 -14.15
CA THR A 248 2.08 -7.62 -12.77
C THR A 248 3.58 -7.85 -12.71
N ILE A 249 4.25 -7.21 -11.76
CA ILE A 249 5.64 -7.49 -11.38
C ILE A 249 5.64 -8.05 -9.96
N SER A 250 6.29 -9.18 -9.76
CA SER A 250 6.39 -9.85 -8.46
C SER A 250 7.85 -10.01 -8.08
N LEU A 251 8.16 -9.71 -6.82
CA LEU A 251 9.49 -9.89 -6.23
C LEU A 251 9.46 -11.16 -5.38
N ASN A 252 10.14 -12.20 -5.87
CA ASN A 252 10.02 -13.56 -5.34
C ASN A 252 11.36 -14.02 -4.73
N ARG A 253 11.27 -14.83 -3.66
CA ARG A 253 12.43 -15.41 -2.97
C ARG A 253 13.43 -14.29 -2.60
N THR A 254 14.73 -14.52 -2.75
CA THR A 254 15.76 -13.53 -2.45
C THR A 254 16.20 -12.73 -3.68
N ASP A 255 16.06 -13.29 -4.89
CA ASP A 255 16.76 -12.84 -6.09
C ASP A 255 15.94 -12.87 -7.40
N ARG A 256 14.63 -13.18 -7.35
CA ARG A 256 13.80 -13.35 -8.56
C ARG A 256 12.86 -12.18 -8.80
N LEU A 257 12.87 -11.63 -10.00
CA LEU A 257 11.87 -10.66 -10.47
C LEU A 257 11.05 -11.32 -11.56
N GLN A 258 9.75 -11.43 -11.36
CA GLN A 258 8.83 -12.10 -12.27
C GLN A 258 7.86 -11.09 -12.89
N VAL A 259 7.73 -11.12 -14.22
CA VAL A 259 6.84 -10.26 -15.00
C VAL A 259 5.73 -11.11 -15.61
N ILE A 260 4.48 -10.75 -15.31
CA ILE A 260 3.28 -11.55 -15.62
C ILE A 260 2.33 -10.72 -16.48
N CYS A 261 1.78 -11.32 -17.54
CA CYS A 261 0.82 -10.68 -18.45
C CYS A 261 1.30 -9.35 -19.08
N ALA A 262 2.62 -9.16 -19.23
CA ALA A 262 3.18 -7.99 -19.88
C ALA A 262 3.53 -8.27 -21.36
N PRO A 263 3.40 -7.28 -22.25
CA PRO A 263 3.94 -7.39 -23.61
C PRO A 263 5.45 -7.65 -23.59
N GLU A 264 5.96 -8.35 -24.61
CA GLU A 264 7.39 -8.67 -24.73
C GLU A 264 8.28 -7.41 -24.70
N ALA A 265 7.82 -6.31 -25.29
CA ALA A 265 8.52 -5.02 -25.24
C ALA A 265 8.76 -4.52 -23.80
N ILE A 266 7.81 -4.77 -22.89
CA ILE A 266 7.92 -4.39 -21.47
C ILE A 266 8.91 -5.31 -20.75
N VAL A 267 8.89 -6.61 -21.03
CA VAL A 267 9.89 -7.55 -20.52
C VAL A 267 11.29 -7.14 -20.96
N ASN A 268 11.46 -6.78 -22.24
CA ASN A 268 12.73 -6.35 -22.81
C ASN A 268 13.22 -5.02 -22.21
N MET A 269 12.29 -4.09 -21.95
CA MET A 269 12.60 -2.84 -21.25
C MET A 269 13.08 -3.12 -19.81
N ILE A 270 12.37 -3.95 -19.05
CA ILE A 270 12.74 -4.29 -17.66
C ILE A 270 14.12 -4.96 -17.63
N ARG A 271 14.41 -5.85 -18.59
CA ARG A 271 15.76 -6.43 -18.77
C ARG A 271 16.83 -5.35 -18.89
N GLY A 272 16.61 -4.36 -19.76
CA GLY A 272 17.54 -3.24 -19.97
C GLY A 272 17.73 -2.39 -18.72
N VAL A 273 16.66 -2.14 -17.96
CA VAL A 273 16.73 -1.43 -16.67
C VAL A 273 17.58 -2.20 -15.67
N ILE A 274 17.32 -3.50 -15.47
CA ILE A 274 18.10 -4.35 -14.55
C ILE A 274 19.59 -4.33 -14.93
N GLN A 275 19.91 -4.54 -16.20
CA GLN A 275 21.30 -4.58 -16.69
C GLN A 275 22.04 -3.25 -16.53
N THR A 276 21.32 -2.12 -16.53
CA THR A 276 21.90 -0.78 -16.43
C THR A 276 22.01 -0.29 -14.98
N VAL A 277 21.01 -0.61 -14.15
CA VAL A 277 20.85 -0.05 -12.80
C VAL A 277 21.47 -0.94 -11.73
N TRP A 278 21.41 -2.27 -11.89
CA TRP A 278 21.89 -3.19 -10.85
C TRP A 278 23.42 -3.26 -10.83
N SER A 279 24.02 -2.73 -9.76
CA SER A 279 25.48 -2.58 -9.65
C SER A 279 26.23 -3.89 -9.38
N HIS A 280 25.55 -4.92 -8.84
CA HIS A 280 26.18 -6.16 -8.34
C HIS A 280 26.30 -7.27 -9.38
N GLY A 281 26.16 -6.96 -10.67
CA GLY A 281 26.31 -7.92 -11.76
C GLY A 281 25.04 -8.10 -12.59
N LYS A 282 25.19 -8.76 -13.73
CA LYS A 282 24.13 -8.93 -14.73
C LYS A 282 23.07 -9.93 -14.25
N ILE A 283 21.98 -10.01 -15.00
CA ILE A 283 21.00 -11.09 -14.90
C ILE A 283 21.71 -12.44 -15.04
N GLN A 284 21.52 -13.32 -14.06
CA GLN A 284 22.15 -14.63 -13.97
C GLN A 284 21.44 -15.70 -14.80
N GLU A 285 20.12 -15.59 -14.91
CA GLU A 285 19.24 -16.55 -15.59
C GLU A 285 17.99 -15.81 -16.03
N GLU A 286 17.47 -16.19 -17.20
CA GLU A 286 16.15 -15.78 -17.68
C GLU A 286 15.41 -16.99 -18.20
N LYS A 287 14.12 -17.08 -17.91
CA LYS A 287 13.29 -18.16 -18.43
C LYS A 287 11.83 -17.76 -18.50
N ASP A 288 11.12 -18.38 -19.44
CA ASP A 288 9.69 -18.55 -19.28
C ASP A 288 9.44 -19.44 -18.04
N HIS A 289 8.67 -18.92 -17.12
CA HIS A 289 8.20 -19.61 -15.93
C HIS A 289 6.68 -19.60 -15.95
N HIS A 290 6.10 -20.57 -16.64
CA HIS A 290 4.65 -20.80 -16.69
C HIS A 290 3.87 -19.64 -17.33
N GLY A 291 4.33 -19.14 -18.48
CA GLY A 291 3.68 -18.02 -19.17
C GLY A 291 3.91 -16.66 -18.49
N SER A 292 4.90 -16.61 -17.61
CA SER A 292 5.49 -15.38 -17.06
C SER A 292 6.98 -15.36 -17.36
N TRP A 293 7.60 -14.19 -17.40
CA TRP A 293 9.04 -14.08 -17.59
C TRP A 293 9.74 -13.84 -16.26
N GLU A 294 10.68 -14.72 -15.89
CA GLU A 294 11.43 -14.60 -14.64
C GLU A 294 12.89 -14.23 -14.91
N PHE A 295 13.36 -13.19 -14.22
CA PHE A 295 14.75 -12.80 -14.14
C PHE A 295 15.34 -13.25 -12.80
N ARG A 296 16.48 -13.94 -12.85
CA ARG A 296 17.36 -14.11 -11.70
C ARG A 296 18.39 -13.00 -11.67
N ILE A 297 18.37 -12.21 -10.62
CA ILE A 297 19.30 -11.09 -10.45
C ILE A 297 20.44 -11.54 -9.54
N SER A 298 21.68 -11.11 -9.79
CA SER A 298 22.79 -11.44 -8.92
C SER A 298 22.63 -10.82 -7.53
N GLY A 299 23.09 -11.53 -6.49
CA GLY A 299 22.93 -11.09 -5.10
C GLY A 299 21.60 -11.53 -4.50
N ASN A 300 21.12 -10.78 -3.52
CA ASN A 300 19.85 -11.00 -2.81
C ASN A 300 19.07 -9.68 -2.68
N PRO A 301 18.71 -9.02 -3.80
CA PRO A 301 18.09 -7.69 -3.78
C PRO A 301 16.90 -7.57 -2.83
N TRP A 302 16.07 -8.61 -2.73
CA TRP A 302 14.83 -8.59 -1.96
C TRP A 302 15.06 -8.92 -0.48
N HIS A 303 16.21 -9.51 -0.16
CA HIS A 303 16.63 -9.93 1.18
C HIS A 303 18.02 -9.34 1.47
N SER A 304 18.11 -8.02 1.34
CA SER A 304 19.37 -7.27 1.32
C SER A 304 19.52 -6.33 2.51
N TRP A 305 20.72 -5.79 2.66
CA TRP A 305 21.10 -4.82 3.69
C TRP A 305 22.09 -3.80 3.12
N LYS A 306 22.26 -2.67 3.82
CA LYS A 306 23.22 -1.62 3.45
C LYS A 306 23.04 -1.17 1.98
N GLU A 307 24.13 -1.06 1.23
CA GLU A 307 24.15 -0.61 -0.15
C GLU A 307 23.21 -1.41 -1.06
N GLU A 308 23.20 -2.75 -0.96
CA GLU A 308 22.35 -3.59 -1.80
C GLU A 308 20.85 -3.30 -1.57
N SER A 309 20.46 -2.97 -0.34
CA SER A 309 19.07 -2.59 -0.02
C SER A 309 18.69 -1.21 -0.55
N VAL A 310 19.66 -0.31 -0.70
CA VAL A 310 19.48 0.99 -1.35
C VAL A 310 19.34 0.78 -2.86
N MET A 311 20.21 -0.05 -3.45
CA MET A 311 20.16 -0.40 -4.87
C MET A 311 18.85 -1.11 -5.23
N ALA A 312 18.30 -1.96 -4.36
CA ALA A 312 17.04 -2.67 -4.62
C ALA A 312 15.86 -1.70 -4.73
N ARG A 313 15.77 -0.74 -3.81
CA ARG A 313 14.75 0.32 -3.84
C ARG A 313 14.94 1.27 -5.04
N TYR A 314 16.19 1.55 -5.39
CA TYR A 314 16.52 2.33 -6.58
C TYR A 314 16.18 1.58 -7.89
N LEU A 315 16.39 0.26 -7.94
CA LEU A 315 15.99 -0.57 -9.07
C LEU A 315 14.46 -0.54 -9.27
N ILE A 316 13.67 -0.72 -8.20
CA ILE A 316 12.21 -0.60 -8.29
C ILE A 316 11.79 0.79 -8.73
N LEU A 317 12.42 1.84 -8.20
CA LEU A 317 12.19 3.22 -8.64
C LEU A 317 12.40 3.37 -10.16
N LYS A 318 13.50 2.82 -10.70
CA LYS A 318 13.80 2.90 -12.15
C LYS A 318 12.89 2.03 -13.00
N ILE A 319 12.44 0.89 -12.49
CA ILE A 319 11.40 0.10 -13.14
C ILE A 319 10.08 0.88 -13.18
N LEU A 320 9.68 1.53 -12.08
CA LEU A 320 8.46 2.35 -12.03
C LEU A 320 8.53 3.52 -13.02
N GLU A 321 9.66 4.22 -13.10
CA GLU A 321 9.86 5.29 -14.09
C GLU A 321 9.72 4.74 -15.51
N ALA A 322 10.45 3.68 -15.86
CA ALA A 322 10.44 3.14 -17.20
C ALA A 322 9.08 2.54 -17.61
N MET A 323 8.35 1.92 -16.66
CA MET A 323 6.96 1.48 -16.86
C MET A 323 6.06 2.68 -17.19
N LEU A 324 6.17 3.77 -16.42
CA LEU A 324 5.39 4.99 -16.63
C LEU A 324 5.65 5.62 -18.01
N GLU A 325 6.92 5.64 -18.46
CA GLU A 325 7.30 6.13 -19.79
C GLU A 325 6.70 5.31 -20.93
N GLN A 326 6.36 4.05 -20.67
CA GLN A 326 5.69 3.15 -21.62
C GLN A 326 4.16 3.11 -21.42
N GLY A 327 3.60 3.99 -20.58
CA GLY A 327 2.17 4.05 -20.31
C GLY A 327 1.67 3.01 -19.32
N TRP A 328 2.54 2.34 -18.56
CA TRP A 328 2.14 1.40 -17.52
C TRP A 328 2.21 2.07 -16.15
N HIS A 329 1.05 2.39 -15.59
CA HIS A 329 0.94 3.10 -14.32
C HIS A 329 0.74 2.09 -13.20
N ASN A 330 1.56 2.15 -12.15
CA ASN A 330 1.33 1.33 -10.97
C ASN A 330 0.01 1.77 -10.31
N ILE A 331 -0.84 0.81 -9.98
CA ILE A 331 -2.10 1.06 -9.27
C ILE A 331 -2.12 0.42 -7.89
N ALA A 332 -1.26 -0.58 -7.62
CA ALA A 332 -1.24 -1.29 -6.36
C ALA A 332 0.15 -1.91 -6.04
N ALA A 333 0.48 -1.95 -4.75
CA ALA A 333 1.43 -2.89 -4.13
C ALA A 333 0.64 -3.70 -3.10
N ILE A 334 0.52 -5.00 -3.31
CA ILE A 334 -0.33 -5.84 -2.48
C ILE A 334 0.42 -7.06 -1.96
N ASP A 335 0.10 -7.45 -0.74
CA ASP A 335 0.64 -8.64 -0.10
C ASP A 335 -0.39 -9.76 -0.20
N ILE A 336 -0.10 -10.72 -1.09
CA ILE A 336 -1.02 -11.80 -1.47
C ILE A 336 -0.68 -13.08 -0.69
N SER A 337 0.60 -13.30 -0.44
CA SER A 337 1.12 -14.53 0.14
C SER A 337 1.28 -14.41 1.63
N ARG A 338 0.92 -15.48 2.34
CA ARG A 338 1.11 -15.57 3.80
C ARG A 338 2.52 -16.01 4.19
N ARG A 339 3.46 -15.97 3.25
CA ARG A 339 4.86 -16.35 3.45
C ARG A 339 5.68 -15.10 3.69
N ALA A 340 6.37 -15.04 4.81
CA ALA A 340 7.22 -13.92 5.20
C ALA A 340 8.33 -13.60 4.17
N THR A 341 8.71 -14.58 3.32
CA THR A 341 9.73 -14.39 2.30
C THR A 341 9.27 -13.66 1.04
N GLU A 342 7.94 -13.58 0.80
CA GLU A 342 7.41 -12.89 -0.37
C GLU A 342 7.26 -11.39 -0.11
N LYS A 343 7.56 -10.61 -1.14
CA LYS A 343 7.48 -9.15 -1.13
C LYS A 343 6.21 -8.70 -1.84
N SER A 344 5.94 -7.39 -1.79
CA SER A 344 4.74 -6.85 -2.40
C SER A 344 4.69 -7.11 -3.91
N VAL A 345 3.49 -7.46 -4.38
CA VAL A 345 3.19 -7.66 -5.80
C VAL A 345 2.69 -6.36 -6.40
N LEU A 346 3.38 -5.88 -7.44
CA LEU A 346 3.11 -4.61 -8.10
C LEU A 346 2.19 -4.83 -9.30
N ILE A 347 0.99 -4.23 -9.26
CA ILE A 347 0.03 -4.32 -10.36
C ILE A 347 0.01 -3.00 -11.12
N PHE A 348 0.07 -3.10 -12.45
CA PHE A 348 0.09 -1.97 -13.37
C PHE A 348 -1.13 -2.00 -14.28
N GLN A 349 -1.59 -0.80 -14.64
CA GLN A 349 -2.64 -0.58 -15.61
C GLN A 349 -2.10 0.26 -16.77
N GLN A 350 -2.42 -0.14 -18.00
CA GLN A 350 -2.08 0.63 -19.19
C GLN A 350 -2.90 1.92 -19.25
N ARG A 351 -2.22 3.05 -19.46
CA ARG A 351 -2.72 4.43 -19.56
C ARG A 351 -1.78 5.23 -20.46
N GLU A 352 -2.02 6.54 -20.57
CA GLU A 352 -1.15 7.43 -21.33
C GLU A 352 0.29 7.45 -20.78
N PRO A 353 1.31 7.29 -21.64
CA PRO A 353 2.72 7.46 -21.28
C PRO A 353 3.00 8.79 -20.58
N ARG A 354 3.82 8.74 -19.52
CA ARG A 354 4.29 9.94 -18.82
C ARG A 354 5.75 9.81 -18.43
N ARG A 355 6.47 10.94 -18.49
CA ARG A 355 7.84 11.03 -17.98
C ARG A 355 7.83 11.90 -16.72
N CYS A 356 7.85 11.24 -15.58
CA CYS A 356 7.85 11.90 -14.28
C CYS A 356 8.98 11.31 -13.42
N PRO A 357 9.84 12.16 -12.82
CA PRO A 357 10.80 11.70 -11.83
C PRO A 357 10.12 11.01 -10.65
N ILE A 358 10.73 9.94 -10.16
CA ILE A 358 10.32 9.24 -8.94
C ILE A 358 11.45 9.32 -7.90
N MET A 359 11.10 9.47 -6.63
CA MET A 359 12.01 9.38 -5.49
C MET A 359 11.52 8.33 -4.50
N CYS A 360 12.40 7.84 -3.63
CA CYS A 360 12.05 6.83 -2.62
C CYS A 360 12.46 7.30 -1.21
N LEU A 361 11.52 7.19 -0.27
CA LEU A 361 11.73 7.27 1.16
C LEU A 361 11.70 5.84 1.73
N GLY A 362 12.88 5.28 1.98
CA GLY A 362 13.04 3.98 2.62
C GLY A 362 12.87 4.07 4.12
N LEU A 363 12.05 3.19 4.70
CA LEU A 363 11.86 3.02 6.15
C LEU A 363 12.54 1.71 6.55
N THR A 364 13.75 1.77 7.08
CA THR A 364 14.64 0.59 7.14
C THR A 364 15.25 0.37 8.51
N ASP A 365 15.75 -0.86 8.70
CA ASP A 365 16.29 -1.33 9.98
C ASP A 365 15.31 -1.02 11.14
N ALA A 366 15.80 -0.88 12.37
CA ALA A 366 14.96 -0.55 13.51
C ALA A 366 14.56 0.94 13.60
N GLU A 367 15.29 1.83 12.92
CA GLU A 367 15.29 3.25 13.27
C GLU A 367 15.81 4.19 12.17
N LYS A 368 15.87 3.75 10.89
CA LYS A 368 16.48 4.55 9.82
C LYS A 368 15.49 5.01 8.76
N PHE A 369 15.78 6.18 8.22
CA PHE A 369 15.28 6.66 6.95
C PHE A 369 16.38 6.68 5.90
N LEU A 370 16.03 6.28 4.67
CA LEU A 370 16.87 6.41 3.47
C LEU A 370 16.18 7.30 2.44
N LEU A 371 16.83 8.38 2.03
CA LEU A 371 16.31 9.32 1.05
C LEU A 371 17.04 9.08 -0.27
N ILE A 372 16.39 8.34 -1.17
CA ILE A 372 16.96 7.83 -2.41
C ILE A 372 16.40 8.63 -3.59
N ASN A 373 17.28 9.16 -4.45
CA ASN A 373 16.92 10.00 -5.59
C ASN A 373 16.06 11.23 -5.19
N MET A 374 16.23 11.73 -3.96
CA MET A 374 15.46 12.86 -3.43
C MET A 374 16.21 14.18 -3.71
N PRO A 375 15.55 15.20 -4.30
CA PRO A 375 16.16 16.52 -4.51
C PRO A 375 16.66 17.14 -3.20
N THR A 376 17.79 17.85 -3.24
CA THR A 376 18.41 18.46 -2.04
C THR A 376 17.45 19.34 -1.25
N GLN A 377 16.61 20.13 -1.94
CA GLN A 377 15.61 20.99 -1.29
C GLN A 377 14.60 20.18 -0.46
N LEU A 378 14.21 18.99 -0.94
CA LEU A 378 13.32 18.10 -0.20
C LEU A 378 14.02 17.34 0.92
N VAL A 379 15.32 17.04 0.78
CA VAL A 379 16.13 16.49 1.89
C VAL A 379 16.15 17.48 3.06
N ASP A 380 16.37 18.77 2.78
CA ASP A 380 16.40 19.81 3.81
C ASP A 380 15.04 19.99 4.47
N LEU A 381 13.97 20.03 3.66
CA LEU A 381 12.58 20.07 4.15
C LEU A 381 12.25 18.84 5.02
N PHE A 382 12.62 17.65 4.57
CA PHE A 382 12.46 16.41 5.33
C PHE A 382 13.13 16.51 6.70
N LYS A 383 14.40 16.97 6.74
CA LYS A 383 15.16 17.12 7.98
C LYS A 383 14.50 18.14 8.92
N GLN A 384 14.02 19.26 8.41
CA GLN A 384 13.30 20.27 9.20
C GLN A 384 12.01 19.71 9.83
N ILE A 385 11.24 18.95 9.05
CA ILE A 385 10.03 18.28 9.56
C ILE A 385 10.41 17.22 10.58
N LEU A 386 11.47 16.44 10.33
CA LEU A 386 11.91 15.38 11.23
C LEU A 386 12.32 15.96 12.60
N LEU A 387 13.11 17.02 12.61
CA LEU A 387 13.54 17.70 13.84
C LEU A 387 12.37 18.33 14.61
N SER A 388 11.32 18.79 13.92
CA SER A 388 10.16 19.41 14.57
C SER A 388 9.09 18.42 15.03
N ARG A 389 9.02 17.22 14.42
CA ARG A 389 7.95 16.25 14.67
C ARG A 389 8.42 14.96 15.35
N TRP A 390 9.72 14.68 15.38
CA TRP A 390 10.28 13.53 16.09
C TRP A 390 10.98 13.98 17.38
N PRO A 391 10.30 13.95 18.55
CA PRO A 391 10.79 14.59 19.77
C PRO A 391 12.06 13.96 20.32
N LYS A 392 12.32 12.68 20.00
CA LYS A 392 13.54 11.99 20.42
C LYS A 392 14.76 12.44 19.62
N GLY A 393 14.58 13.05 18.45
CA GLY A 393 15.65 13.59 17.61
C GLY A 393 16.44 12.53 16.83
N ILE A 394 17.48 13.02 16.14
CA ILE A 394 18.35 12.24 15.26
C ILE A 394 19.56 11.74 16.08
N ARG A 395 19.89 10.45 15.95
CA ARG A 395 21.09 9.82 16.51
C ARG A 395 22.29 10.06 15.61
N GLU A 396 22.12 9.81 14.31
CA GLU A 396 23.18 9.92 13.32
C GLU A 396 22.60 10.38 11.98
N GLU A 397 23.37 11.16 11.24
CA GLU A 397 23.09 11.55 9.87
C GLU A 397 24.32 11.28 9.03
N SER A 398 24.14 10.56 7.93
CA SER A 398 25.23 10.17 7.05
C SER A 398 24.85 10.25 5.58
N VAL A 399 25.87 10.25 4.73
CA VAL A 399 25.73 10.30 3.27
C VAL A 399 26.41 9.07 2.69
N MET A 400 25.69 8.31 1.89
CA MET A 400 26.21 7.19 1.12
C MET A 400 26.37 7.63 -0.33
N ASN A 401 27.58 7.60 -0.86
CA ASN A 401 27.84 7.92 -2.27
C ASN A 401 27.80 6.63 -3.09
N LEU A 402 26.82 6.54 -3.98
CA LEU A 402 26.61 5.40 -4.86
C LEU A 402 26.82 5.81 -6.32
N SER A 403 26.86 4.82 -7.22
CA SER A 403 27.07 5.03 -8.66
C SER A 403 26.05 5.99 -9.29
N PHE A 404 24.83 6.06 -8.74
CA PHE A 404 23.76 6.92 -9.24
C PHE A 404 23.63 8.26 -8.49
N GLY A 405 24.45 8.51 -7.48
CA GLY A 405 24.42 9.73 -6.67
C GLY A 405 24.45 9.49 -5.16
N SER A 406 24.30 10.57 -4.41
CA SER A 406 24.33 10.54 -2.95
C SER A 406 22.97 10.22 -2.35
N VAL A 407 22.93 9.29 -1.40
CA VAL A 407 21.76 8.92 -0.61
C VAL A 407 21.95 9.43 0.82
N ARG A 408 20.93 10.11 1.35
CA ARG A 408 20.95 10.62 2.72
C ARG A 408 20.30 9.63 3.66
N GLN A 409 20.99 9.33 4.75
CA GLN A 409 20.52 8.43 5.80
C GLN A 409 20.34 9.20 7.10
N PHE A 410 19.19 9.02 7.74
CA PHE A 410 18.93 9.51 9.09
C PHE A 410 18.63 8.34 10.00
N MET A 411 19.36 8.23 11.09
CA MET A 411 19.16 7.23 12.14
C MET A 411 18.56 7.93 13.34
N LEU A 412 17.39 7.48 13.79
CA LEU A 412 16.63 8.12 14.85
C LEU A 412 17.05 7.64 16.24
N LYS A 413 16.80 8.46 17.25
CA LYS A 413 16.71 7.99 18.65
C LYS A 413 15.30 7.45 18.88
N GLY A 414 15.17 6.27 19.51
CA GLY A 414 13.89 5.60 19.74
C GLY A 414 13.60 4.51 18.72
N TRP A 415 12.35 4.02 18.73
CA TRP A 415 11.94 2.84 17.98
C TRP A 415 10.71 3.13 17.11
N PRO A 416 10.87 3.91 16.03
CA PRO A 416 9.76 4.39 15.20
C PRO A 416 8.90 3.25 14.63
N TRP A 417 9.48 2.10 14.35
CA TRP A 417 8.82 0.98 13.65
C TRP A 417 8.38 -0.16 14.57
N ASN A 418 8.48 -0.01 15.90
CA ASN A 418 8.03 -1.08 16.80
C ASN A 418 6.50 -1.26 16.78
N GLY A 419 5.78 -0.23 16.32
CA GLY A 419 4.32 -0.24 16.25
C GLY A 419 3.64 -0.22 17.63
N GLY A 420 2.43 -0.79 17.65
CA GLY A 420 1.53 -0.85 18.78
C GLY A 420 0.95 0.51 19.16
N LEU A 421 0.32 0.54 20.33
CA LEU A 421 -0.20 1.75 20.97
C LEU A 421 0.90 2.51 21.73
N SER A 422 2.05 2.74 21.06
CA SER A 422 3.22 3.38 21.64
C SER A 422 3.37 4.84 21.18
N ASN A 423 4.05 5.66 21.98
CA ASN A 423 4.27 7.06 21.65
C ASN A 423 5.05 7.22 20.33
N ASP A 424 6.11 6.44 20.15
CA ASP A 424 6.93 6.41 18.93
C ASP A 424 6.08 6.08 17.69
N ALA A 425 5.16 5.12 17.80
CA ALA A 425 4.25 4.73 16.73
C ALA A 425 3.26 5.84 16.33
N TYR A 426 2.85 6.71 17.26
CA TYR A 426 2.02 7.87 16.96
C TYR A 426 2.82 9.01 16.35
N HIS A 427 4.00 9.33 16.91
CA HIS A 427 4.86 10.39 16.40
C HIS A 427 5.34 10.11 14.98
N ILE A 428 5.65 8.86 14.64
CA ILE A 428 6.13 8.52 13.30
C ILE A 428 5.03 8.64 12.24
N ARG A 429 3.79 8.24 12.57
CA ARG A 429 2.63 8.40 11.69
C ARG A 429 2.26 9.87 11.52
N SER A 430 2.31 10.63 12.61
CA SER A 430 2.16 12.09 12.58
C SER A 430 3.23 12.76 11.69
N PHE A 431 4.49 12.33 11.81
CA PHE A 431 5.58 12.78 10.96
C PHE A 431 5.31 12.48 9.48
N LEU A 432 4.88 11.25 9.15
CA LEU A 432 4.55 10.87 7.77
C LEU A 432 3.38 11.68 7.20
N CYS A 433 2.35 12.01 8.00
CA CYS A 433 1.31 12.96 7.56
C CYS A 433 1.91 14.31 7.13
N ASN A 434 2.87 14.83 7.91
CA ASN A 434 3.52 16.11 7.62
C ASN A 434 4.41 16.01 6.37
N ILE A 435 5.10 14.88 6.15
CA ILE A 435 5.87 14.63 4.93
C ILE A 435 4.95 14.58 3.70
N ILE A 436 3.84 13.85 3.77
CA ILE A 436 2.86 13.75 2.68
C ILE A 436 2.29 15.13 2.32
N GLU A 437 1.94 15.94 3.34
CA GLU A 437 1.43 17.30 3.13
C GLU A 437 2.50 18.21 2.49
N ALA A 438 3.69 18.24 3.06
CA ALA A 438 4.76 19.14 2.65
C ALA A 438 5.31 18.80 1.25
N PHE A 439 5.49 17.51 0.95
CA PHE A 439 5.96 17.06 -0.36
C PHE A 439 4.91 17.33 -1.43
N ALA A 440 3.62 17.14 -1.14
CA ALA A 440 2.54 17.50 -2.07
C ALA A 440 2.51 19.01 -2.37
N GLY A 441 2.84 19.85 -1.39
CA GLY A 441 3.03 21.30 -1.58
C GLY A 441 4.18 21.65 -2.53
N GLN A 442 5.15 20.75 -2.68
CA GLN A 442 6.29 20.87 -3.62
C GLN A 442 6.06 20.08 -4.92
N GLY A 443 4.83 19.63 -5.20
CA GLY A 443 4.49 18.87 -6.41
C GLY A 443 4.84 17.38 -6.36
N TRP A 444 5.19 16.83 -5.21
CA TRP A 444 5.51 15.41 -5.06
C TRP A 444 4.38 14.66 -4.37
N ARG A 445 3.80 13.67 -5.04
CA ARG A 445 2.70 12.86 -4.52
C ARG A 445 3.16 11.44 -4.21
N VAL A 446 2.58 10.82 -3.20
CA VAL A 446 2.81 9.38 -2.96
C VAL A 446 2.31 8.61 -4.18
N LEU A 447 3.17 7.82 -4.78
CA LEU A 447 2.83 6.90 -5.87
C LEU A 447 2.41 5.54 -5.30
N ILE A 448 3.22 4.99 -4.41
CA ILE A 448 3.07 3.64 -3.87
C ILE A 448 3.81 3.51 -2.55
N ALA A 449 3.32 2.64 -1.66
CA ALA A 449 4.06 2.13 -0.52
C ALA A 449 4.02 0.59 -0.53
N GLY A 450 5.15 -0.05 -0.25
CA GLY A 450 5.24 -1.51 -0.29
C GLY A 450 6.55 -2.06 0.28
N ASP A 451 6.55 -3.36 0.54
CA ASP A 451 7.73 -4.12 0.91
C ASP A 451 8.48 -4.57 -0.35
N VAL A 452 9.76 -4.21 -0.43
CA VAL A 452 10.64 -4.50 -1.58
C VAL A 452 11.90 -5.21 -1.12
N SER A 453 12.52 -4.71 -0.06
CA SER A 453 13.70 -5.32 0.53
C SER A 453 13.66 -5.22 2.04
N ALA A 454 14.13 -6.29 2.70
CA ALA A 454 14.30 -6.31 4.14
C ALA A 454 15.56 -7.08 4.52
N LYS A 455 16.25 -6.64 5.57
CA LYS A 455 17.28 -7.45 6.22
C LYS A 455 16.61 -8.69 6.82
N TYR A 456 17.15 -9.86 6.48
CA TYR A 456 16.71 -11.14 7.01
C TYR A 456 17.68 -11.58 8.13
N ILE A 457 17.15 -11.88 9.31
CA ILE A 457 17.91 -12.48 10.42
C ILE A 457 17.28 -13.84 10.72
N ASP A 458 18.01 -14.91 10.45
CA ASP A 458 17.60 -16.27 10.81
C ASP A 458 17.81 -16.46 12.33
N GLN A 459 16.75 -16.72 13.08
CA GLN A 459 16.84 -17.12 14.49
C GLN A 459 16.16 -18.49 14.66
N ASP A 460 16.66 -19.28 15.62
CA ASP A 460 16.17 -20.64 15.94
C ASP A 460 14.67 -20.74 16.26
N LYS A 461 13.95 -19.61 16.42
CA LYS A 461 12.52 -19.54 16.72
C LYS A 461 11.69 -18.70 15.72
N GLY A 462 12.26 -18.30 14.59
CA GLY A 462 11.58 -17.54 13.56
C GLY A 462 12.46 -16.44 12.95
N SER A 463 12.10 -16.02 11.74
CA SER A 463 12.80 -14.97 11.00
C SER A 463 12.24 -13.59 11.34
N ASP A 464 13.11 -12.65 11.72
CA ASP A 464 12.72 -11.24 11.92
C ASP A 464 13.03 -10.41 10.66
N HIS A 465 12.01 -9.79 10.08
CA HIS A 465 12.18 -8.73 9.08
C HIS A 465 12.37 -7.40 9.80
N THR A 466 13.42 -6.66 9.45
CA THR A 466 13.68 -5.38 10.10
C THR A 466 13.05 -4.19 9.41
N ASP A 467 12.76 -4.29 8.12
CA ASP A 467 12.29 -3.16 7.34
C ASP A 467 10.76 -3.14 7.31
N VAL A 468 10.20 -1.94 7.16
CA VAL A 468 8.76 -1.73 6.95
C VAL A 468 8.54 -1.14 5.56
N HIS A 469 7.29 -0.87 5.17
CA HIS A 469 6.99 -0.41 3.81
C HIS A 469 7.76 0.87 3.48
N SER A 470 8.43 0.86 2.32
CA SER A 470 9.05 2.07 1.76
C SER A 470 8.04 2.83 0.93
N PHE A 471 8.22 4.14 0.78
CA PHE A 471 7.32 5.03 0.03
C PHE A 471 8.03 5.53 -1.22
N TRP A 472 7.41 5.41 -2.38
CA TRP A 472 7.84 6.08 -3.59
C TRP A 472 6.92 7.27 -3.87
N PHE A 473 7.53 8.38 -4.28
CA PHE A 473 6.83 9.61 -4.63
C PHE A 473 7.11 9.96 -6.08
N ILE A 474 6.09 10.43 -6.77
CA ILE A 474 6.15 10.88 -8.17
C ILE A 474 6.02 12.41 -8.21
N TYR A 475 6.81 13.05 -9.08
CA TYR A 475 6.68 14.49 -9.32
C TYR A 475 5.54 14.77 -10.30
N GLU A 476 4.49 15.40 -9.77
CA GLU A 476 3.30 15.88 -10.47
C GLU A 476 3.03 17.33 -10.04
N PRO A 477 3.68 18.32 -10.68
CA PRO A 477 3.47 19.72 -10.33
C PRO A 477 2.00 20.08 -10.52
N ASN A 478 1.46 20.91 -9.62
CA ASN A 478 0.12 21.44 -9.79
C ASN A 478 0.09 22.24 -11.11
N THR A 479 -0.63 21.75 -12.12
CA THR A 479 -0.85 22.49 -13.36
C THR A 479 -1.73 23.71 -13.06
N THR A 480 -1.12 24.84 -12.73
CA THR A 480 -1.74 26.15 -12.94
C THR A 480 -1.66 26.47 -14.43
N GLN A 481 -2.61 25.96 -15.22
CA GLN A 481 -2.89 26.48 -16.55
C GLN A 481 -4.40 26.59 -16.75
N GLN A 482 -4.93 27.79 -16.52
CA GLN A 482 -6.08 28.25 -17.29
C GLN A 482 -5.67 28.21 -18.77
N PRO A 483 -6.50 27.67 -19.68
CA PRO A 483 -6.28 27.90 -21.10
C PRO A 483 -6.41 29.40 -21.35
N THR A 484 -5.33 30.07 -21.74
CA THR A 484 -5.41 31.39 -22.35
C THR A 484 -6.27 31.28 -23.60
N ALA A 485 -7.42 31.95 -23.60
CA ALA A 485 -8.27 32.06 -24.77
C ALA A 485 -7.45 32.58 -25.96
N PRO A 486 -7.64 32.06 -27.19
CA PRO A 486 -7.00 32.61 -28.36
C PRO A 486 -7.48 34.06 -28.54
N ASN A 487 -6.54 34.99 -28.68
CA ASN A 487 -6.83 36.35 -29.12
C ASN A 487 -7.53 36.27 -30.48
N GLY A 488 -8.81 36.63 -30.52
CA GLY A 488 -9.52 36.85 -31.77
C GLY A 488 -8.95 38.10 -32.44
N GLU A 489 -8.19 37.90 -33.51
CA GLU A 489 -7.93 38.94 -34.49
C GLU A 489 -9.28 39.36 -35.10
N LYS A 490 -9.65 40.63 -34.90
CA LYS A 490 -10.73 41.26 -35.64
C LYS A 490 -10.22 41.59 -37.04
N SER A 491 -10.85 40.98 -38.04
CA SER A 491 -11.00 41.52 -39.39
C SER A 491 -11.86 42.79 -39.39
#